data_AF-A0A5E4IWF7-F1
#
_entry.id   AF-A0A5E4IWF7-F1
#
_cell.length_a   1.000
_cell.length_b   1.000
_cell.length_c   1.000
_cell.angle_alpha   90.00
_cell.angle_beta   90.00
_cell.angle_gamma   90.00
#
_symmetry.space_group_name_H-M   'P 1'
#
loop_
_entity.id
_entity.type
_entity.pdbx_description
1 polymer ?
#
loop_
_entity_poly.entity_id
_entity_poly.type
_entity_poly.pdbx_seq_one_letter_code
_entity_poly.pdbx_strand_id
1 'polypeptide(L)'
;MAGEPMAVDYYIPLIIFLIMGAIVPIGALAAIKIIAPLKPSRQKLSIYEGGLRPIRDAKIQYSVQYYLFAIVFVIFDVEVLFLYPWIYVYANKAMQQFMVFGLMNIAVFEMLLFIVVLLVGLIYAVKKEALRWV
;
A
#
# COMPACT_ATOMS: atom_id res chain seq x y z
N MET A 1 -5.02 -20.79 35.01
CA MET A 1 -3.87 -20.12 34.37
C MET A 1 -4.14 -20.17 32.87
N ALA A 2 -4.89 -19.20 32.34
CA ALA A 2 -5.10 -19.15 30.90
C ALA A 2 -3.74 -18.85 30.28
N GLY A 3 -3.23 -19.77 29.44
CA GLY A 3 -2.01 -19.51 28.68
C GLY A 3 -2.20 -18.24 27.88
N GLU A 4 -1.17 -17.40 27.81
CA GLU A 4 -1.21 -16.25 26.92
C GLU A 4 -1.61 -16.72 25.52
N PRO A 5 -2.55 -16.03 24.85
CA PRO A 5 -2.99 -16.44 23.53
C PRO A 5 -1.76 -16.52 22.62
N MET A 6 -1.57 -17.69 22.02
CA MET A 6 -0.49 -17.91 21.07
C MET A 6 -0.72 -16.98 19.89
N ALA A 7 0.33 -16.53 19.19
CA ALA A 7 0.17 -15.67 18.01
C ALA A 7 -0.85 -16.24 16.99
N VAL A 8 -0.95 -17.58 16.91
CA VAL A 8 -1.93 -18.36 16.14
C VAL A 8 -3.39 -17.97 16.41
N ASP A 9 -3.72 -17.61 17.65
CA ASP A 9 -5.08 -17.26 18.09
C ASP A 9 -5.56 -15.95 17.45
N TYR A 10 -4.64 -15.08 17.02
CA TYR A 10 -4.96 -13.85 16.28
C TYR A 10 -5.09 -14.06 14.77
N TYR A 11 -4.43 -15.08 14.21
CA TYR A 11 -4.49 -15.34 12.77
C TYR A 11 -5.83 -15.94 12.34
N ILE A 12 -6.48 -16.76 13.19
CA ILE A 12 -7.76 -17.37 12.86
C ILE A 12 -8.86 -16.30 12.65
N PRO A 13 -9.10 -15.35 13.58
CA PRO A 13 -10.05 -14.26 13.37
C PRO A 13 -9.70 -13.39 12.16
N LEU A 14 -8.41 -13.12 11.92
CA LEU A 14 -7.95 -12.34 10.77
C LEU A 14 -8.30 -13.01 9.44
N ILE A 15 -8.05 -14.31 9.32
CA ILE A 15 -8.37 -15.09 8.12
C ILE A 15 -9.89 -15.13 7.90
N ILE A 16 -10.67 -15.34 8.96
CA ILE A 16 -12.13 -15.30 8.88
C ILE A 16 -12.60 -13.92 8.39
N PHE A 17 -12.02 -12.84 8.91
CA PHE A 17 -12.34 -11.48 8.49
C PHE A 17 -12.02 -11.25 7.00
N LEU A 18 -10.85 -11.69 6.53
CA LEU A 18 -10.47 -11.58 5.12
C LEU A 18 -11.41 -12.38 4.20
N ILE A 19 -11.76 -13.60 4.61
CA ILE A 19 -12.71 -14.44 3.87
C ILE A 19 -14.08 -13.77 3.80
N MET A 20 -14.60 -13.29 4.92
CA MET A 20 -15.88 -12.57 4.98
C MET A 20 -15.83 -11.30 4.12
N GLY A 21 -14.73 -10.53 4.22
CA GLY A 21 -14.50 -9.32 3.43
C GLY A 21 -14.46 -9.57 1.92
N ALA A 22 -14.07 -10.78 1.48
CA ALA A 22 -14.14 -11.18 0.07
C ALA A 22 -15.53 -11.74 -0.31
N ILE A 23 -16.14 -12.57 0.54
CA ILE A 23 -17.44 -13.21 0.28
C ILE A 23 -18.54 -12.17 0.09
N VAL A 24 -18.58 -11.13 0.93
CA VAL A 24 -19.64 -10.12 0.87
C VAL A 24 -19.71 -9.41 -0.49
N PRO A 25 -18.64 -8.77 -1.02
CA PRO A 25 -18.70 -8.12 -2.32
C PRO A 25 -18.89 -9.10 -3.48
N ILE A 26 -18.28 -10.30 -3.42
CA ILE A 26 -18.47 -11.34 -4.44
C ILE A 26 -19.93 -11.80 -4.46
N GLY A 27 -20.51 -12.05 -3.29
CA GLY A 27 -21.91 -12.45 -3.12
C GLY A 27 -22.87 -11.37 -3.58
N ALA A 28 -22.58 -10.09 -3.31
CA ALA A 28 -23.35 -8.97 -3.80
C ALA A 28 -23.34 -8.90 -5.34
N LEU A 29 -22.16 -9.02 -5.97
CA LEU A 29 -22.04 -9.07 -7.43
C LEU A 29 -22.77 -10.28 -8.05
N ALA A 30 -22.71 -11.44 -7.41
CA ALA A 30 -23.43 -12.63 -7.83
C ALA A 30 -24.96 -12.46 -7.70
N ALA A 31 -25.42 -11.87 -6.60
CA ALA A 31 -26.84 -11.57 -6.37
C ALA A 31 -27.38 -10.59 -7.42
N ILE A 32 -26.63 -9.53 -7.75
CA ILE A 32 -27.00 -8.59 -8.82
C ILE A 32 -27.17 -9.33 -10.15
N LYS A 33 -26.28 -10.28 -10.48
CA LYS A 33 -26.39 -11.06 -11.71
C LYS A 33 -27.64 -11.94 -11.78
N ILE A 34 -28.20 -12.36 -10.64
CA ILE A 34 -29.41 -13.18 -10.57
C ILE A 34 -30.68 -12.32 -10.54
N ILE A 35 -30.67 -11.22 -9.77
CA ILE A 35 -31.84 -10.38 -9.52
C ILE A 35 -32.05 -9.36 -10.66
N ALA A 36 -30.97 -8.83 -11.23
CA ALA A 36 -31.08 -7.75 -12.21
C ALA A 36 -31.57 -8.27 -13.58
N PRO A 37 -32.50 -7.54 -14.24
CA PRO A 37 -32.94 -7.89 -15.57
C PRO A 37 -31.80 -7.70 -16.59
N LEU A 38 -31.26 -8.81 -17.09
CA LEU A 38 -30.26 -8.81 -18.16
C LEU A 38 -30.90 -8.49 -19.51
N LYS A 39 -30.87 -7.22 -19.91
CA LYS A 39 -31.26 -6.75 -21.25
C LYS A 39 -30.05 -6.13 -21.96
N PRO A 40 -29.10 -6.94 -22.46
CA PRO A 40 -27.96 -6.42 -23.20
C PRO A 40 -28.43 -5.77 -24.51
N SER A 41 -27.95 -4.57 -24.78
CA SER A 41 -28.13 -3.89 -26.06
C SER A 41 -26.78 -3.39 -26.55
N ARG A 42 -26.65 -3.19 -27.86
CA ARG A 42 -25.38 -2.71 -28.47
C ARG A 42 -24.91 -1.38 -27.88
N GLN A 43 -25.84 -0.50 -27.50
CA GLN A 43 -25.52 0.77 -26.83
C GLN A 43 -25.10 0.57 -25.36
N LYS A 44 -25.79 -0.28 -24.60
CA LYS A 44 -25.41 -0.57 -23.19
C LYS A 44 -24.05 -1.26 -23.05
N LEU A 45 -23.65 -2.01 -24.07
CA LEU A 45 -22.34 -2.67 -24.14
C LEU A 45 -21.26 -1.80 -24.77
N SER A 46 -21.58 -0.57 -25.16
CA SER A 46 -20.58 0.37 -25.65
C SER A 46 -19.73 0.89 -24.49
N ILE A 47 -18.48 1.27 -24.79
CA ILE A 47 -17.47 1.66 -23.79
C ILE A 47 -17.88 2.92 -23.01
N TYR A 48 -18.70 3.79 -23.61
CA TYR A 48 -19.12 5.04 -22.99
C TYR A 48 -20.59 5.35 -23.34
N GLU A 49 -21.36 5.75 -22.32
CA GLU A 49 -22.80 5.94 -22.42
C GLU A 49 -23.21 7.20 -23.20
N GLY A 50 -22.34 8.20 -23.31
CA GLY A 50 -22.63 9.46 -24.00
C GLY A 50 -22.65 9.39 -25.53
N GLY A 51 -22.64 8.19 -26.13
CA GLY A 51 -22.71 8.00 -27.58
C GLY A 51 -21.45 8.42 -28.37
N LEU A 52 -20.47 9.03 -27.71
CA LEU A 52 -19.16 9.33 -28.26
C LEU A 52 -18.37 8.03 -28.40
N ARG A 53 -17.85 7.79 -29.61
CA ARG A 53 -16.94 6.67 -29.84
C ARG A 53 -15.61 6.97 -29.15
N PRO A 54 -14.99 5.99 -28.47
CA PRO A 54 -13.66 6.17 -27.90
C PRO A 54 -12.68 6.65 -28.96
N ILE A 55 -11.95 7.72 -28.63
CA ILE A 55 -11.06 8.41 -29.57
C ILE A 55 -9.77 7.60 -29.78
N ARG A 56 -9.37 6.79 -28.79
CA ARG A 56 -8.11 6.02 -28.79
C ARG A 56 -8.31 4.62 -28.23
N ASP A 57 -7.41 3.72 -28.62
CA ASP A 57 -7.25 2.40 -28.01
C ASP A 57 -6.74 2.55 -26.57
N ALA A 58 -6.98 1.54 -25.72
CA ALA A 58 -6.54 1.52 -24.32
C ALA A 58 -5.01 1.32 -24.19
N LYS A 59 -4.36 0.84 -25.25
CA LYS A 59 -2.92 0.58 -25.34
C LYS A 59 -2.17 1.79 -25.89
N ILE A 60 -2.17 2.89 -25.13
CA ILE A 60 -1.35 4.06 -25.42
C ILE A 60 -0.24 4.21 -24.39
N GLN A 61 0.81 4.93 -24.76
CA GLN A 61 1.82 5.36 -23.80
C GLN A 61 1.19 6.45 -22.92
N TYR A 62 0.97 6.11 -21.65
CA TYR A 62 0.58 7.06 -20.61
C TYR A 62 1.80 7.89 -20.19
N SER A 63 1.54 9.01 -19.52
CA SER A 63 2.58 9.89 -18.96
C SER A 63 3.63 9.10 -18.18
N VAL A 64 4.92 9.33 -18.45
CA VAL A 64 6.03 8.72 -17.69
C VAL A 64 5.99 9.07 -16.20
N GLN A 65 5.28 10.13 -15.84
CA GLN A 65 5.09 10.62 -14.49
C GLN A 65 4.45 9.57 -13.57
N TYR A 66 3.55 8.72 -14.07
CA TYR A 66 2.99 7.60 -13.28
C TYR A 66 4.08 6.62 -12.84
N TYR A 67 5.03 6.36 -13.74
CA TYR A 67 6.15 5.48 -13.46
C TYR A 67 7.14 6.11 -12.47
N LEU A 68 7.44 7.40 -12.63
CA LEU A 68 8.28 8.14 -11.68
C LEU A 68 7.66 8.17 -10.27
N PHE A 69 6.35 8.37 -10.17
CA PHE A 69 5.63 8.29 -8.91
C PHE A 69 5.72 6.90 -8.29
N ALA A 70 5.53 5.83 -9.09
CA ALA A 70 5.61 4.46 -8.61
C ALA A 70 7.01 4.11 -8.07
N ILE A 71 8.09 4.51 -8.75
CA ILE A 71 9.46 4.27 -8.26
C ILE A 71 9.69 5.00 -6.94
N VAL A 72 9.33 6.29 -6.87
CA VAL A 72 9.49 7.08 -5.63
C VAL A 72 8.69 6.43 -4.50
N PHE A 73 7.45 6.02 -4.75
CA PHE A 73 6.62 5.30 -3.77
C PHE A 73 7.28 4.01 -3.29
N VAL A 74 7.80 3.16 -4.17
CA VAL A 74 8.46 1.90 -3.78
C VAL A 74 9.72 2.15 -2.95
N ILE A 75 10.50 3.19 -3.29
CA ILE A 75 11.67 3.58 -2.48
C ILE A 75 11.25 3.99 -1.06
N PHE A 76 10.17 4.79 -0.95
CA PHE A 76 9.60 5.18 0.35
C PHE A 76 8.96 4.03 1.12
N ASP A 77 8.36 3.05 0.44
CA ASP A 77 7.79 1.86 1.09
C ASP A 77 8.90 0.99 1.72
N VAL A 78 10.03 0.85 1.02
CA VAL A 78 11.22 0.17 1.54
C VAL A 78 11.79 0.89 2.77
N GLU A 79 11.70 2.22 2.86
CA GLU A 79 12.09 2.96 4.06
C GLU A 79 11.29 2.52 5.29
N VAL A 80 9.97 2.43 5.15
CA VAL A 80 9.08 2.02 6.25
C VAL A 80 9.38 0.58 6.70
N LEU A 81 9.73 -0.29 5.75
CA LEU A 81 10.17 -1.65 6.06
C LEU A 81 11.42 -1.68 6.95
N PHE A 82 12.36 -0.75 6.77
CA PHE A 82 13.53 -0.61 7.65
C PHE A 82 13.21 0.07 8.99
N LEU A 83 12.25 1.01 9.00
CA LEU A 83 11.81 1.68 10.23
C LEU A 83 11.10 0.71 11.19
N TYR A 84 10.37 -0.28 10.68
CA TYR A 84 9.54 -1.16 11.52
C TYR A 84 10.34 -1.98 12.56
N PRO A 85 11.40 -2.73 12.17
CA PRO A 85 12.23 -3.46 13.13
C PRO A 85 12.92 -2.50 14.10
N TRP A 86 13.38 -1.34 13.62
CA TRP A 86 14.01 -0.34 14.46
C TRP A 86 13.04 0.17 15.54
N ILE A 87 11.83 0.58 15.19
CA ILE A 87 10.81 1.01 16.15
C ILE A 87 10.52 -0.12 17.17
N TYR A 88 10.35 -1.36 16.69
CA TYR A 88 10.06 -2.49 17.57
C TYR A 88 11.16 -2.71 18.63
N VAL A 89 12.42 -2.65 18.21
CA VAL A 89 13.59 -2.79 19.09
C VAL A 89 13.61 -1.69 20.15
N TYR A 90 13.36 -0.43 19.76
CA TYR A 90 13.38 0.71 20.67
C TYR A 90 12.13 0.79 21.58
N ALA A 91 10.98 0.31 21.11
CA ALA A 91 9.73 0.31 21.88
C ALA A 91 9.70 -0.82 22.93
N ASN A 92 10.44 -1.91 22.70
CA ASN A 92 10.43 -3.07 23.59
C ASN A 92 11.42 -2.91 24.76
N LYS A 93 10.89 -2.72 25.98
CA LYS A 93 11.68 -2.59 27.22
C LYS A 93 12.64 -3.77 27.47
N ALA A 94 12.28 -4.98 27.06
CA ALA A 94 13.14 -6.16 27.22
C ALA A 94 14.38 -6.08 26.31
N MET A 95 14.23 -5.49 25.13
CA MET A 95 15.33 -5.32 24.17
C MET A 95 16.21 -4.11 24.52
N GLN A 96 15.66 -3.09 25.18
CA GLN A 96 16.41 -1.97 25.75
C GLN A 96 17.44 -2.43 26.79
N GLN A 97 17.13 -3.44 27.60
CA GLN A 97 18.06 -3.97 28.61
C GLN A 97 19.25 -4.73 27.99
N PHE A 98 19.08 -5.28 26.78
CA PHE A 98 20.13 -5.97 26.04
C PHE A 98 21.07 -4.98 25.32
N MET A 99 20.60 -3.76 25.02
CA MET A 99 21.43 -2.68 24.47
C MET A 99 22.12 -1.89 25.58
N VAL A 100 23.35 -2.28 25.90
CA VAL A 100 24.23 -1.56 26.83
C VAL A 100 24.58 -0.15 26.29
N PHE A 101 24.65 0.82 27.20
CA PHE A 101 25.03 2.22 27.01
C PHE A 101 26.11 2.43 25.92
N GLY A 102 25.71 3.01 24.77
CA GLY A 102 26.60 3.42 23.68
C GLY A 102 26.04 3.13 22.29
N LEU A 103 25.63 1.88 22.03
CA LEU A 103 25.07 1.44 20.74
C LEU A 103 23.73 2.10 20.40
N MET A 104 22.93 2.39 21.43
CA MET A 104 21.62 3.03 21.27
C MET A 104 21.73 4.45 20.68
N ASN A 105 22.76 5.23 21.04
CA ASN A 105 22.94 6.57 20.47
C ASN A 105 23.39 6.54 19.01
N ILE A 106 24.15 5.51 18.61
CA ILE A 106 24.66 5.35 17.24
C ILE A 106 23.52 4.93 16.31
N ALA A 107 22.72 3.94 16.71
CA ALA A 107 21.61 3.45 15.88
C ALA A 107 20.47 4.48 15.71
N VAL A 108 20.24 5.38 16.68
CA VAL A 108 19.33 6.53 16.45
C VAL A 108 19.92 7.48 15.41
N PHE A 109 21.22 7.77 15.49
CA PHE A 109 21.87 8.65 14.53
C PHE A 109 21.88 8.09 13.10
N GLU A 110 22.16 6.80 12.94
CA GLU A 110 22.11 6.11 11.64
C GLU A 110 20.72 6.16 11.02
N MET A 111 19.65 5.97 11.81
CA MET A 111 18.29 6.09 11.30
C MET A 111 17.89 7.51 10.95
N LEU A 112 18.31 8.50 11.74
CA LEU A 112 18.12 9.91 11.39
C LEU A 112 18.83 10.24 10.07
N LEU A 113 20.06 9.75 9.89
CA LEU A 113 20.81 9.92 8.66
C LEU A 113 20.10 9.25 7.47
N PHE A 114 19.61 8.03 7.65
CA PHE A 114 18.84 7.29 6.64
C PHE A 114 17.61 8.06 6.16
N ILE A 115 16.80 8.57 7.10
CA ILE A 115 15.63 9.40 6.79
C ILE A 115 16.05 10.68 6.05
N VAL A 116 17.09 11.37 6.52
CA VAL A 116 17.57 12.62 5.89
C VAL A 116 18.01 12.39 4.44
N VAL A 117 18.73 11.30 4.16
CA VAL A 117 19.18 10.98 2.80
C VAL A 117 17.98 10.78 1.86
N LEU A 118 16.95 10.08 2.30
CA LEU A 118 15.74 9.87 1.50
C LEU A 118 14.89 11.14 1.35
N LEU A 119 14.80 11.96 2.40
CA LEU A 119 14.16 13.28 2.33
C LEU A 119 14.85 14.19 1.30
N VAL A 120 16.18 14.19 1.24
CA VAL A 120 16.94 14.91 0.20
C VAL A 120 16.59 14.38 -1.19
N GLY A 121 16.48 13.06 -1.35
CA GLY A 121 16.04 12.42 -2.59
C GLY A 121 14.64 12.86 -3.03
N LEU A 122 13.69 12.94 -2.09
CA LEU A 122 12.33 13.43 -2.36
C LEU A 122 12.30 14.90 -2.73
N ILE A 123 13.02 15.75 -1.99
CA ILE A 123 13.14 17.17 -2.32
C ILE A 123 13.71 17.34 -3.73
N TYR A 124 14.71 16.54 -4.10
CA TYR A 124 15.26 16.53 -5.46
C TYR A 124 14.20 16.11 -6.50
N ALA A 125 13.44 15.04 -6.24
CA ALA A 125 12.38 14.58 -7.13
C ALA A 125 11.27 15.63 -7.34
N VAL A 126 10.85 16.30 -6.25
CA VAL A 126 9.89 17.42 -6.30
C VAL A 126 10.45 18.58 -7.14
N LYS A 127 11.71 18.98 -6.88
CA LYS A 127 12.37 20.06 -7.64
C LYS A 127 12.53 19.75 -9.12
N LYS A 128 12.65 18.47 -9.49
CA LYS A 128 12.69 18.02 -10.88
C LYS A 128 11.31 17.85 -11.51
N GLU A 129 10.25 18.26 -10.80
CA GLU A 129 8.86 18.16 -11.24
C GLU A 129 8.45 16.72 -11.60
N ALA A 130 9.18 15.72 -11.11
CA ALA A 130 8.90 14.30 -11.36
C ALA A 130 7.54 13.87 -10.77
N LEU A 131 7.05 14.64 -9.79
CA LEU A 131 5.79 14.44 -9.09
C LEU A 131 4.69 15.42 -9.54
N ARG A 132 4.92 16.24 -10.59
CA ARG A 132 3.90 17.16 -11.09
C ARG A 132 2.89 16.41 -11.96
N TRP A 133 1.62 16.54 -11.63
CA TRP A 133 0.50 16.09 -12.45
C TRP A 133 0.05 17.24 -13.35
N VAL A 134 -0.14 16.95 -14.64
CA VAL A 134 -0.76 17.85 -15.63
C VAL A 134 -2.20 17.40 -15.83
#